data_AF-A0A7K1LHS9-F1
#
_entry.id   AF-A0A7K1LHS9-F1
#
_cell.length_a   1.000
_cell.length_b   1.000
_cell.length_c   1.000
_cell.angle_alpha   90.00
_cell.angle_beta   90.00
_cell.angle_gamma   90.00
#
_symmetry.space_group_name_H-M   'P 1'
#
loop_
_entity.id
_entity.type
_entity.pdbx_description
1 polymer ?
#
loop_
_entity_poly.entity_id
_entity_poly.type
_entity_poly.pdbx_seq_one_letter_code
_entity_poly.pdbx_strand_id
1 'polypeptide(L)' 'MIEQRYKVAEVAQMLRESKEHIYRGLHRGWFVGAYKIGGGRTSDWRIPESAIEAYLERCQR' A
#
# COMPACT_ATOMS: atom_id res chain seq x y z
N MET A 1 -15.59 13.32 -3.31
CA MET A 1 -15.30 12.22 -2.37
C MET A 1 -13.79 12.24 -2.13
N ILE A 2 -13.34 12.32 -0.87
CA ILE A 2 -11.91 12.35 -0.54
C ILE A 2 -11.46 10.89 -0.47
N GLU A 3 -10.58 10.48 -1.39
CA GLU A 3 -10.01 9.13 -1.40
C GLU A 3 -9.19 8.89 -0.12
N GLN A 4 -9.54 7.87 0.66
CA GLN A 4 -8.81 7.52 1.88
C GLN A 4 -7.44 6.95 1.52
N ARG A 5 -6.42 7.37 2.28
CA ARG A 5 -5.02 6.99 2.05
C ARG A 5 -4.43 6.42 3.32
N TYR A 6 -4.00 5.17 3.22
CA TYR A 6 -3.49 4.39 4.33
C TYR A 6 -1.97 4.39 4.38
N LYS A 7 -1.43 4.19 5.58
CA LYS A 7 0.01 3.94 5.78
C LYS A 7 0.30 2.45 5.58
N VAL A 8 1.56 2.13 5.31
CA VAL A 8 2.04 0.73 5.23
C VAL A 8 1.61 -0.10 6.45
N ALA A 9 1.70 0.47 7.66
CA ALA A 9 1.32 -0.23 8.89
C ALA A 9 -0.18 -0.52 9.00
N GLU A 10 -1.03 0.36 8.48
CA GLU A 10 -2.48 0.18 8.45
C GLU A 10 -2.83 -0.90 7.43
N VAL A 11 -2.27 -0.81 6.22
CA VAL A 11 -2.50 -1.80 5.15
C VAL A 11 -1.99 -3.19 5.56
N ALA A 12 -0.84 -3.26 6.24
CA ALA A 12 -0.32 -4.51 6.79
C ALA A 12 -1.30 -5.14 7.79
N GLN A 13 -1.91 -4.35 8.68
CA GLN A 13 -2.93 -4.84 9.60
C GLN A 13 -4.21 -5.29 8.87
N MET A 14 -4.67 -4.49 7.90
CA MET A 14 -5.88 -4.80 7.11
C MET A 14 -5.73 -6.11 6.33
N LEU A 15 -4.58 -6.30 5.69
CA LEU A 15 -4.29 -7.50 4.90
C LEU A 15 -3.79 -8.67 5.75
N ARG A 16 -3.56 -8.45 7.07
CA ARG A 16 -2.91 -9.41 7.99
C ARG A 16 -1.56 -9.91 7.47
N GLU A 17 -0.83 -9.04 6.80
CA GLU A 17 0.47 -9.31 6.17
C GLU A 17 1.59 -8.57 6.88
N SER A 18 2.84 -9.03 6.71
CA SER A 18 4.01 -8.34 7.24
C SER A 18 4.25 -7.00 6.54
N LYS A 19 4.67 -5.97 7.28
CA LYS A 19 5.03 -4.65 6.71
C LYS A 19 6.07 -4.78 5.59
N GLU A 20 7.02 -5.71 5.72
CA GLU A 20 8.03 -6.01 4.69
C GLU A 20 7.40 -6.50 3.39
N HIS A 21 6.35 -7.31 3.47
CA HIS A 21 5.62 -7.79 2.30
C HIS A 21 4.95 -6.63 1.56
N ILE A 22 4.32 -5.72 2.32
CA ILE A 22 3.73 -4.50 1.75
C ILE A 22 4.81 -3.63 1.11
N TYR A 23 5.96 -3.41 1.77
CA TYR A 23 7.08 -2.67 1.17
C TYR A 23 7.57 -3.32 -0.12
N ARG A 24 7.75 -4.65 -0.17
CA ARG A 24 8.12 -5.35 -1.39
C ARG A 24 7.06 -5.16 -2.48
N GLY A 25 5.78 -5.25 -2.13
CA GLY A 25 4.67 -5.02 -3.05
C GLY A 25 4.66 -3.61 -3.62
N LEU A 26 4.90 -2.59 -2.78
CA LEU A 26 5.02 -1.19 -3.20
C LEU A 26 6.18 -1.00 -4.18
N HIS A 27 7.35 -1.58 -3.87
CA HIS A 27 8.52 -1.53 -4.76
C HIS A 27 8.32 -2.31 -6.06
N ARG A 28 7.49 -3.35 -6.07
CA ARG A 28 7.14 -4.13 -7.26
C ARG A 28 5.97 -3.55 -8.05
N GLY A 29 5.32 -2.48 -7.56
CA GLY A 29 4.17 -1.86 -8.22
C GLY A 29 2.86 -2.64 -8.08
N TRP A 30 2.69 -3.43 -7.01
CA TRP A 30 1.45 -4.17 -6.75
C TRP A 30 0.31 -3.25 -6.29
N PHE A 31 0.63 -2.15 -5.62
CA PHE A 31 -0.33 -1.15 -5.17
C PHE A 31 -0.34 0.02 -6.16
N VAL A 32 -1.19 -0.08 -7.18
CA VAL A 32 -1.29 0.93 -8.25
C VAL A 32 -1.81 2.25 -7.69
N GLY A 33 -1.06 3.34 -7.88
CA GLY A 33 -1.42 4.65 -7.33
C GLY A 33 -0.85 4.94 -5.93
N ALA A 34 -0.14 3.99 -5.32
CA ALA A 34 0.61 4.27 -4.10
C ALA A 34 1.79 5.21 -4.38
N TYR A 35 2.03 6.16 -3.48
CA TYR A 35 3.09 7.15 -3.63
C TYR A 35 3.83 7.40 -2.31
N LYS A 36 5.09 7.82 -2.40
CA LYS A 36 5.89 8.22 -1.24
C LYS A 36 5.63 9.69 -0.91
N ILE A 37 5.53 9.99 0.37
CA ILE A 37 5.58 11.35 0.90
C ILE A 37 6.91 11.56 1.63
N GLY A 38 7.70 12.48 1.10
CA GLY A 38 9.07 12.78 1.54
C GLY A 38 10.15 12.23 0.62
N GLY A 39 11.36 12.77 0.74
CA GLY A 39 12.54 12.45 -0.09
C GLY A 39 13.65 11.68 0.63
N GLY A 40 13.34 10.92 1.68
CA GLY A 40 14.33 10.23 2.53
C GLY A 40 14.16 8.71 2.60
N ARG A 41 15.13 8.03 3.23
CA ARG A 41 15.09 6.57 3.48
C ARG A 41 13.90 6.13 4.34
N THR A 42 13.36 7.02 5.16
CA THR A 42 12.21 6.81 6.04
C THR A 42 10.90 7.39 5.48
N SER A 43 10.85 7.73 4.19
CA SER A 43 9.66 8.32 3.60
C SER A 43 8.44 7.43 3.75
N ASP A 44 7.40 8.02 4.34
CA ASP A 44 6.09 7.41 4.50
C ASP A 44 5.52 7.08 3.12
N TRP A 45 4.95 5.89 2.97
CA TRP A 45 4.09 5.61 1.82
C TRP A 45 2.64 5.96 2.15
N ARG A 46 1.93 6.41 1.12
CA ARG A 46 0.47 6.55 1.11
C ARG A 46 -0.08 5.63 0.04
N ILE A 47 -0.96 4.75 0.48
CA ILE A 47 -1.60 3.72 -0.32
C ILE A 47 -3.07 4.09 -0.38
N PRO A 48 -3.60 4.47 -1.56
CA PRO A 48 -5.03 4.76 -1.68
C PRO A 48 -5.85 3.49 -1.52
N GLU A 49 -7.09 3.63 -1.05
CA GLU A 49 -8.02 2.50 -0.86
C GLU A 49 -8.15 1.64 -2.12
N SER A 50 -8.31 2.27 -3.30
CA SER A 50 -8.41 1.55 -4.58
C SER A 50 -7.18 0.71 -4.93
N ALA A 51 -5.99 1.07 -4.43
CA ALA A 51 -4.80 0.24 -4.61
C ALA A 51 -4.86 -1.05 -3.77
N ILE A 52 -5.49 -0.98 -2.59
CA ILE A 52 -5.70 -2.13 -1.71
C ILE A 52 -6.77 -3.05 -2.32
N GLU A 53 -7.86 -2.47 -2.82
CA GLU A 53 -8.92 -3.21 -3.52
C GLU A 53 -8.35 -3.96 -4.74
N ALA A 54 -7.62 -3.27 -5.61
CA ALA A 54 -6.98 -3.89 -6.78
C ALA A 54 -5.99 -5.01 -6.40
N TYR A 55 -5.27 -4.86 -5.29
CA TYR A 55 -4.40 -5.91 -4.76
C TYR A 55 -5.20 -7.13 -4.28
N LEU A 56 -6.29 -6.91 -3.55
CA LEU A 56 -7.18 -7.98 -3.06
C LEU A 56 -7.84 -8.74 -4.21
N GLU A 57 -8.32 -8.04 -5.24
CA GLU A 57 -8.87 -8.66 -6.45
C GLU A 57 -7.84 -9.54 -7.16
N ARG A 58 -6.59 -9.07 -7.25
CA ARG A 58 -5.49 -9.85 -7.84
C ARG A 58 -5.14 -11.10 -7.02
N CYS A 59 -5.29 -11.06 -5.70
CA CYS A 59 -4.97 -12.18 -4.81
C CYS A 59 -6.06 -13.27 -4.77
N GLN A 60 -7.30 -12.94 -5.12
CA GLN A 60 -8.42 -13.90 -5.18
C GLN A 60 -8.47 -14.68 -6.51
N ARG A 61 -7.54 -14.45 -7.43
CA ARG A 61 -7.50 -15.05 -8.76
C ARG A 61 -6.30 -15.96 -8.93
#